data_AF-A0A1D7UZT0-F1
#
_entry.id   AF-A0A1D7UZT0-F1
#
_cell.length_a   1.000
_cell.length_b   1.000
_cell.length_c   1.000
_cell.angle_alpha   90.00
_cell.angle_beta   90.00
_cell.angle_gamma   90.00
#
_symmetry.space_group_name_H-M   'P 1'
#
loop_
_entity.id
_entity.type
_entity.pdbx_description
1 polymer ?
#
loop_
_entity_poly.entity_id
_entity_poly.type
_entity_poly.pdbx_seq_one_letter_code
_entity_poly.pdbx_strand_id
1 'polypeptide(L)'
;MTTNRKTSYLKFIVTILILTLTFGSLLAHGDGRPGPNGGAIRMPGSFHTELVVLKEGFKIYLLDVSFKNPITKDSSLQAKLVERNKEQKLECQAHPDHFFCPSSKIPTSGKLILQASRAKLQGAEAVYELPIPKK
;
A
#
# COMPACT_ATOMS: atom_id res chain seq x y z
N MET A 1 -57.00 10.97 -20.36
CA MET A 1 -56.01 9.98 -19.86
C MET A 1 -54.61 10.52 -20.09
N THR A 2 -54.08 11.34 -19.19
CA THR A 2 -52.80 12.05 -19.37
C THR A 2 -52.02 12.07 -18.06
N THR A 3 -51.58 10.91 -17.59
CA THR A 3 -50.68 10.81 -16.44
C THR A 3 -49.87 9.52 -16.54
N ASN A 4 -48.64 9.57 -17.07
CA ASN A 4 -47.53 8.72 -16.56
C ASN A 4 -46.17 8.82 -17.29
N ARG A 5 -46.03 9.62 -18.36
CA ARG A 5 -44.76 9.56 -19.11
C ARG A 5 -43.59 10.24 -18.39
N LYS A 6 -43.80 11.42 -17.80
CA LYS A 6 -42.73 12.23 -17.17
C LYS A 6 -42.17 11.62 -15.87
N THR A 7 -43.02 10.95 -15.09
CA THR A 7 -42.65 10.25 -13.85
C THR A 7 -41.79 9.02 -14.09
N SER A 8 -41.94 8.37 -15.25
CA SER A 8 -41.13 7.19 -15.62
C SER A 8 -39.69 7.58 -15.98
N TYR A 9 -39.48 8.63 -16.78
CA TYR A 9 -38.14 9.12 -17.13
C TYR A 9 -37.38 9.67 -15.93
N LEU A 10 -38.05 10.39 -15.03
CA LEU A 10 -37.41 10.91 -13.81
C LEU A 10 -36.97 9.77 -12.88
N LYS A 11 -37.78 8.71 -12.75
CA LYS A 11 -37.40 7.50 -12.02
C LYS A 11 -36.20 6.81 -12.68
N PHE A 12 -36.19 6.69 -14.01
CA PHE A 12 -35.09 6.07 -14.75
C PHE A 12 -33.75 6.82 -14.60
N ILE A 13 -33.77 8.15 -14.67
CA ILE A 13 -32.58 9.00 -14.47
C ILE A 13 -32.07 8.88 -13.02
N VAL A 14 -32.96 8.88 -12.03
CA VAL A 14 -32.58 8.71 -10.62
C VAL A 14 -31.98 7.31 -10.38
N THR A 15 -32.51 6.25 -11.00
CA THR A 15 -31.95 4.90 -10.88
C THR A 15 -30.56 4.79 -11.51
N ILE A 16 -30.31 5.42 -12.65
CA ILE A 16 -28.99 5.44 -13.30
C ILE A 16 -27.96 6.20 -12.45
N LEU A 17 -28.35 7.34 -11.86
CA LEU A 17 -27.46 8.13 -11.01
C LEU A 17 -27.03 7.37 -9.74
N ILE A 18 -27.95 6.65 -9.11
CA ILE A 18 -27.66 5.83 -7.90
C ILE A 18 -26.70 4.67 -8.24
N LEU A 19 -26.83 4.07 -9.43
CA LEU A 19 -25.94 2.98 -9.85
C LEU A 19 -24.49 3.44 -10.07
N THR A 20 -24.26 4.67 -10.53
CA THR A 20 -22.89 5.16 -10.78
C THR A 20 -22.10 5.51 -9.51
N LEU A 21 -22.77 5.75 -8.39
CA LEU A 21 -22.12 6.17 -7.14
C LEU A 21 -21.57 5.01 -6.30
N THR A 22 -21.94 3.76 -6.58
CA THR A 22 -21.55 2.60 -5.76
C THR A 22 -20.31 1.84 -6.24
N PHE A 23 -19.80 2.11 -7.45
CA PHE A 23 -18.66 1.38 -8.03
C PHE A 23 -17.27 1.97 -7.71
N GLY A 24 -17.17 3.09 -6.98
CA GLY A 24 -15.91 3.81 -6.76
C GLY A 24 -14.95 3.21 -5.71
N SER A 25 -15.38 2.25 -4.91
CA SER A 25 -14.72 1.96 -3.61
C SER A 25 -13.66 0.84 -3.65
N LEU A 26 -13.59 0.04 -4.71
CA LEU A 26 -12.79 -1.21 -4.70
C LEU A 26 -11.28 -0.99 -4.95
N LEU A 27 -10.85 0.23 -5.27
CA LEU A 27 -9.45 0.56 -5.58
C LEU A 27 -8.84 1.62 -4.65
N ALA A 28 -9.57 2.05 -3.61
CA ALA A 28 -9.16 3.14 -2.73
C ALA A 28 -7.92 2.83 -1.87
N HIS A 29 -7.54 1.54 -1.75
CA HIS A 29 -6.42 1.08 -0.94
C HIS A 29 -5.07 1.10 -1.69
N GLY A 30 -5.06 1.44 -2.99
CA GLY A 30 -3.84 1.47 -3.82
C GLY A 30 -3.22 0.09 -4.12
N ASP A 31 -3.67 -0.95 -3.42
CA ASP A 31 -3.27 -2.34 -3.63
C ASP A 31 -3.60 -2.77 -5.07
N GLY A 32 -2.56 -2.95 -5.87
CA GLY A 32 -2.69 -3.35 -7.29
C GLY A 32 -2.03 -2.40 -8.28
N ARG A 33 -1.72 -1.16 -7.89
CA ARG A 33 -0.92 -0.22 -8.72
C ARG A 33 0.50 -0.02 -8.16
N PRO A 34 1.47 0.43 -8.96
CA PRO A 34 2.73 0.92 -8.42
C PRO A 34 2.48 2.22 -7.64
N GLY A 35 3.25 2.44 -6.59
CA GLY A 35 3.25 3.69 -5.84
C GLY A 35 3.98 4.82 -6.57
N PRO A 36 4.02 6.03 -5.98
CA PRO A 36 4.62 7.22 -6.59
C PRO A 36 6.13 7.07 -6.87
N ASN A 37 6.82 6.16 -6.17
CA ASN A 37 8.24 5.85 -6.38
C ASN A 37 8.43 4.56 -7.20
N GLY A 38 7.38 4.03 -7.81
CA GLY A 38 7.40 2.79 -8.61
C GLY A 38 7.42 1.50 -7.78
N GLY A 39 7.17 1.59 -6.46
CA GLY A 39 7.17 0.45 -5.55
C GLY A 39 5.82 -0.26 -5.42
N ALA A 40 5.81 -1.39 -4.72
CA ALA A 40 4.59 -2.06 -4.33
C ALA A 40 3.99 -1.41 -3.07
N ILE A 41 2.68 -1.15 -3.06
CA ILE A 41 1.97 -0.55 -1.92
C ILE A 41 1.32 -1.63 -1.04
N ARG A 42 1.32 -1.38 0.28
CA ARG A 42 0.43 -2.01 1.27
C ARG A 42 -0.09 -0.97 2.25
N MET A 43 -1.31 -1.15 2.75
CA MET A 43 -1.95 -0.26 3.74
C MET A 43 -2.02 -0.90 5.14
N PRO A 44 -1.01 -0.71 6.01
CA PRO A 44 -1.06 -1.20 7.40
C PRO A 44 -1.88 -0.30 8.34
N GLY A 45 -3.09 0.12 7.94
CA GLY A 45 -3.96 0.96 8.77
C GLY A 45 -3.97 2.43 8.34
N SER A 46 -3.44 3.34 9.16
CA SER A 46 -3.61 4.80 8.97
C SER A 46 -2.64 5.45 7.97
N PHE A 47 -1.78 4.65 7.33
CA PHE A 47 -0.78 5.09 6.37
C PHE A 47 -0.47 3.95 5.39
N HIS A 48 0.32 4.25 4.37
CA HIS A 48 0.78 3.27 3.38
C HIS A 48 2.28 3.02 3.51
N THR A 49 2.67 1.79 3.21
CA THR A 49 4.06 1.44 2.93
C THR A 49 4.22 1.30 1.43
N GLU A 50 5.31 1.82 0.88
CA GLU A 50 5.72 1.56 -0.50
C GLU A 50 7.11 0.92 -0.51
N LEU A 51 7.20 -0.27 -1.08
CA LEU A 51 8.42 -1.07 -1.17
C LEU A 51 9.03 -1.00 -2.58
N VAL A 52 10.26 -0.49 -2.67
CA VAL A 52 11.09 -0.53 -3.87
C VAL A 52 12.23 -1.52 -3.64
N VAL A 53 12.35 -2.51 -4.54
CA VAL A 53 13.43 -3.50 -4.49
C VAL A 53 14.64 -2.97 -5.26
N LEU A 54 15.77 -2.85 -4.59
CA LEU A 54 17.06 -2.47 -5.18
C LEU A 54 17.98 -3.70 -5.20
N LYS A 55 19.07 -3.63 -5.96
CA LYS A 55 20.08 -4.70 -5.96
C LYS A 55 20.69 -4.92 -4.57
N GLU A 56 20.86 -3.84 -3.83
CA GLU A 56 21.54 -3.79 -2.53
C GLU A 56 20.60 -4.02 -1.34
N GLY A 57 19.28 -4.16 -1.57
CA GLY A 57 18.30 -4.29 -0.49
C GLY A 57 16.93 -3.70 -0.80
N PHE A 58 16.23 -3.29 0.25
CA PHE A 58 14.86 -2.81 0.18
C PHE A 58 14.80 -1.33 0.60
N LYS A 59 14.17 -0.51 -0.23
CA LYS A 59 13.84 0.88 0.07
C LYS A 59 12.36 0.97 0.40
N ILE A 60 12.02 1.48 1.58
CA ILE A 60 10.65 1.52 2.10
C ILE A 60 10.26 2.96 2.41
N TYR A 61 9.19 3.43 1.79
CA TYR A 61 8.59 4.72 2.09
C TYR A 61 7.35 4.55 2.97
N LEU A 62 7.17 5.44 3.94
CA LEU A 62 5.94 5.55 4.74
C LEU A 62 5.12 6.75 4.25
N LEU A 63 4.13 6.49 3.43
CA LEU A 63 3.31 7.50 2.76
C LEU A 63 2.02 7.78 3.54
N ASP A 64 1.45 8.96 3.38
CA ASP A 64 0.12 9.27 3.89
C ASP A 64 -1.00 8.55 3.10
N VAL A 65 -2.25 8.80 3.49
CA VAL A 65 -3.46 8.23 2.86
C VAL A 65 -3.63 8.67 1.39
N SER A 66 -2.94 9.73 0.96
CA SER A 66 -2.94 10.22 -0.42
C SER A 66 -1.74 9.72 -1.22
N PHE A 67 -1.00 8.74 -0.71
CA PHE A 67 0.23 8.20 -1.30
C PHE A 67 1.32 9.28 -1.49
N LYS A 68 1.43 10.21 -0.55
CA LYS A 68 2.40 11.33 -0.60
C LYS A 68 3.16 11.45 0.72
N ASN A 69 4.04 12.45 0.78
CA ASN A 69 4.71 12.91 1.99
C ASN A 69 5.43 11.78 2.75
N PRO A 70 6.43 11.14 2.11
CA PRO A 70 7.27 10.15 2.76
C PRO A 70 8.04 10.78 3.93
N ILE A 71 7.99 10.16 5.11
CA ILE A 71 8.68 10.64 6.31
C ILE A 71 9.28 9.48 7.11
N THR A 72 10.39 9.75 7.79
CA THR A 72 10.94 8.88 8.85
C THR A 72 10.99 9.54 10.22
N LYS A 73 10.80 10.87 10.27
CA LYS A 73 10.70 11.60 11.54
C LYS A 73 9.58 11.02 12.39
N ASP A 74 9.89 10.78 13.67
CA ASP A 74 8.97 10.17 14.64
C ASP A 74 8.32 8.85 14.15
N SER A 75 9.02 8.14 13.28
CA SER A 75 8.57 6.92 12.63
C SER A 75 9.56 5.79 12.89
N SER A 76 9.12 4.55 12.77
CA SER A 76 9.98 3.38 12.96
C SER A 76 9.63 2.30 11.96
N LEU A 77 10.62 1.46 11.62
CA LEU A 77 10.43 0.30 10.76
C LEU A 77 11.23 -0.87 11.32
N GLN A 78 10.56 -2.01 11.49
CA GLN A 78 11.19 -3.32 11.62
C GLN A 78 10.83 -4.13 10.40
N ALA A 79 11.81 -4.82 9.82
CA ALA A 79 11.61 -5.69 8.68
C ALA A 79 12.19 -7.07 8.94
N LYS A 80 11.51 -8.11 8.46
CA LYS A 80 12.03 -9.47 8.47
C LYS A 80 11.72 -10.19 7.17
N LEU A 81 12.67 -10.99 6.71
CA LEU A 81 12.47 -11.95 5.63
C LEU A 81 12.04 -13.29 6.22
N VAL A 82 11.06 -13.93 5.60
CA VAL A 82 10.58 -15.26 5.98
C VAL A 82 10.65 -16.18 4.76
N GLU A 83 11.52 -17.18 4.82
CA GLU A 83 11.71 -18.19 3.78
C GLU A 83 11.75 -19.60 4.37
N ARG A 84 10.87 -20.49 3.91
CA ARG A 84 10.86 -21.92 4.31
C ARG A 84 10.98 -22.10 5.84
N ASN A 85 10.20 -21.34 6.59
CA ASN A 85 10.17 -21.29 8.07
C ASN A 85 11.41 -20.73 8.77
N LYS A 86 12.35 -20.11 8.03
CA LYS A 86 13.43 -19.31 8.62
C LYS A 86 13.04 -17.85 8.60
N GLU A 87 13.21 -17.18 9.74
CA GLU A 87 13.08 -15.73 9.86
C GLU A 87 14.46 -15.08 9.94
N GLN A 88 14.67 -14.03 9.15
CA GLN A 88 15.86 -13.18 9.21
C GLN A 88 15.41 -11.75 9.42
N LYS A 89 15.73 -11.17 10.58
CA LYS A 89 15.54 -9.74 10.83
C LYS A 89 16.51 -8.92 9.96
N LEU A 90 16.04 -7.81 9.42
CA LEU A 90 16.86 -6.87 8.66
C LEU A 90 17.18 -5.64 9.53
N GLU A 91 18.43 -5.19 9.46
CA GLU A 91 18.91 -3.99 10.14
C GLU A 91 18.65 -2.76 9.25
N CYS A 92 17.48 -2.14 9.43
CA CYS A 92 17.05 -1.01 8.61
C CYS A 92 17.58 0.33 9.13
N GLN A 93 18.02 1.18 8.21
CA GLN A 93 18.53 2.52 8.49
C GLN A 93 17.49 3.58 8.07
N ALA A 94 17.32 4.60 8.89
CA ALA A 94 16.45 5.72 8.57
C ALA A 94 17.22 6.76 7.71
N HIS A 95 16.63 7.14 6.59
CA HIS A 95 16.97 8.32 5.80
C HIS A 95 15.85 9.37 5.95
N PRO A 96 16.00 10.63 5.50
CA PRO A 96 15.00 11.67 5.74
C PRO A 96 13.57 11.32 5.27
N ASP A 97 13.44 10.63 4.14
CA ASP A 97 12.18 10.28 3.48
C ASP A 97 11.89 8.78 3.44
N HIS A 98 12.87 7.90 3.70
CA HIS A 98 12.66 6.45 3.59
C HIS A 98 13.48 5.67 4.61
N PHE A 99 13.10 4.42 4.81
CA PHE A 99 13.97 3.44 5.44
C PHE A 99 14.67 2.60 4.38
N PHE A 100 15.93 2.28 4.61
CA PHE A 100 16.70 1.37 3.75
C PHE A 100 17.14 0.16 4.55
N CYS A 101 16.74 -1.04 4.11
CA CYS A 101 17.11 -2.31 4.72
C CYS A 101 18.07 -3.03 3.77
N PRO A 102 19.40 -2.97 3.99
CA PRO A 102 20.37 -3.63 3.14
C PRO A 102 20.19 -5.15 3.18
N SER A 103 20.41 -5.79 2.04
CA SER A 103 20.46 -7.24 1.92
C SER A 103 21.44 -7.64 0.83
N SER A 104 22.37 -8.53 1.15
CA SER A 104 23.33 -9.07 0.17
C SER A 104 22.69 -9.94 -0.90
N LYS A 105 21.46 -10.41 -0.64
CA LYS A 105 20.67 -11.22 -1.56
C LYS A 105 19.20 -10.89 -1.43
N ILE A 106 18.55 -10.59 -2.55
CA ILE A 106 17.09 -10.48 -2.61
C ILE A 106 16.50 -11.87 -2.82
N PRO A 107 15.65 -12.37 -1.90
CA PRO A 107 15.01 -13.67 -2.08
C PRO A 107 14.08 -13.72 -3.30
N THR A 108 14.03 -14.88 -3.93
CA THR A 108 13.12 -15.16 -5.05
C THR A 108 11.83 -15.87 -4.61
N SER A 109 11.64 -16.05 -3.30
CA SER A 109 10.46 -16.70 -2.70
C SER A 109 10.30 -16.25 -1.26
N GLY A 110 9.15 -16.52 -0.65
CA GLY A 110 8.89 -16.20 0.75
C GLY A 110 8.24 -14.84 0.92
N LYS A 111 8.45 -14.20 2.08
CA LYS A 111 7.79 -12.95 2.45
C LYS A 111 8.76 -11.94 3.01
N LEU A 112 8.58 -10.67 2.65
CA LEU A 112 9.09 -9.54 3.42
C LEU A 112 7.95 -9.01 4.29
N ILE A 113 8.15 -9.05 5.61
CA ILE A 113 7.19 -8.61 6.59
C ILE A 113 7.69 -7.32 7.23
N LEU A 114 6.84 -6.29 7.23
CA LEU A 114 7.14 -4.98 7.80
C LEU A 114 6.21 -4.69 8.98
N GLN A 115 6.80 -4.24 10.09
CA GLN A 115 6.08 -3.63 11.21
C GLN A 115 6.56 -2.18 11.32
N ALA A 116 5.67 -1.22 11.04
CA ALA A 116 6.05 0.19 10.98
C ALA A 116 5.16 1.08 11.86
N SER A 117 5.70 2.23 12.24
CA SER A 117 4.91 3.37 12.73
C SER A 117 5.25 4.61 11.90
N ARG A 118 4.26 5.46 11.64
CA ARG A 118 4.44 6.71 10.90
C ARG A 118 3.99 7.89 11.77
N ALA A 119 4.90 8.81 12.08
CA ALA A 119 4.62 9.95 12.98
C ALA A 119 3.88 9.53 14.27
N LYS A 120 4.42 8.52 14.96
CA LYS A 120 3.88 7.90 16.19
C LYS A 120 2.56 7.11 16.02
N LEU A 121 2.01 7.03 14.81
CA LEU A 121 0.85 6.18 14.51
C LEU A 121 1.33 4.76 14.22
N GLN A 122 0.94 3.80 15.05
CA GLN A 122 1.29 2.39 14.88
C GLN A 122 0.47 1.76 13.75
N GLY A 123 1.16 1.09 12.82
CA GLY A 123 0.53 0.31 11.77
C GLY A 123 0.40 -1.17 12.14
N ALA A 124 -0.49 -1.87 11.44
CA ALA A 124 -0.53 -3.32 11.40
C ALA A 124 0.67 -3.90 10.61
N GLU A 125 0.77 -5.22 10.56
CA GLU A 125 1.78 -5.89 9.75
C GLU A 125 1.49 -5.69 8.24
N ALA A 126 2.51 -5.25 7.49
CA ALA A 126 2.45 -5.20 6.02
C ALA A 126 3.25 -6.36 5.43
N VAL A 127 2.57 -7.22 4.65
CA VAL A 127 3.14 -8.43 4.07
C VAL A 127 3.33 -8.29 2.57
N TYR A 128 4.56 -8.56 2.12
CA TYR A 128 4.96 -8.56 0.72
C TYR A 128 5.41 -9.96 0.32
N GLU A 129 4.67 -10.63 -0.56
CA GLU A 129 5.08 -11.91 -1.15
C GLU A 129 6.24 -11.68 -2.13
N LEU A 130 7.29 -12.51 -2.03
CA LEU A 130 8.47 -12.48 -2.88
C LEU A 130 8.38 -13.58 -3.97
N PRO A 131 8.85 -13.31 -5.20
CA PRO A 131 9.45 -12.06 -5.65
C PRO A 131 8.37 -10.99 -5.84
N ILE A 132 8.70 -9.72 -5.57
CA ILE A 132 7.78 -8.62 -5.83
C ILE A 132 7.46 -8.60 -7.33
N PRO A 133 6.17 -8.69 -7.73
CA PRO A 133 5.80 -8.65 -9.13
C PRO A 133 6.32 -7.35 -9.77
N LYS A 134 7.05 -7.47 -10.89
CA LYS A 134 7.39 -6.32 -11.71
C LYS A 134 6.08 -5.77 -12.30
N LYS A 135 5.79 -4.50 -12.06
CA LYS A 135 4.65 -3.78 -12.65
C LYS A 135 5.15 -2.86 -13.74
#